data_AF-A0A9W6PGU4-F1
#
_entry.id   AF-A0A9W6PGU4-F1
#
_cell.length_a   1.000
_cell.length_b   1.000
_cell.length_c   1.000
_cell.angle_alpha   90.00
_cell.angle_beta   90.00
_cell.angle_gamma   90.00
#
_symmetry.space_group_name_H-M   'P 1'
#
loop_
_entity.id
_entity.type
_entity.pdbx_description
1 polymer ?
#
loop_
_entity_poly.entity_id
_entity_poly.type
_entity_poly.pdbx_seq_one_letter_code
_entity_poly.pdbx_strand_id
1 'polypeptide(L)'
;MLKADRKAELVSEARRAVLRIDPSERPRLIVIGTGETSPYLDYFFLLTFTIEVFTHGYYLAVTDRSVYVLRGSRTTGEAKEVMAVVPLEQAGSLVAKVRRGRAWNTLWLRLPQRRGRVRVNVSLHSRPELDRFLARL
;
A
#
# COMPACT_ATOMS: atom_id res chain seq x y z
N MET A 1 -6.08 9.14 -13.26
CA MET A 1 -6.05 7.77 -13.82
C MET A 1 -4.60 7.42 -14.12
N LEU A 2 -4.05 6.28 -13.65
CA LEU A 2 -2.68 5.87 -14.00
C LEU A 2 -2.70 5.19 -15.36
N LYS A 3 -1.83 5.60 -16.30
CA LYS A 3 -1.62 4.88 -17.56
C LYS A 3 -1.01 3.49 -17.27
N ALA A 4 -1.27 2.51 -18.14
CA ALA A 4 -0.83 1.12 -17.96
C ALA A 4 0.69 1.01 -17.78
N ASP A 5 1.46 1.73 -18.59
CA ASP A 5 2.94 1.76 -18.52
C ASP A 5 3.43 2.27 -17.17
N ARG A 6 2.80 3.35 -16.68
CA ARG A 6 3.13 3.90 -15.36
C ARG A 6 2.83 2.92 -14.24
N LYS A 7 1.74 2.15 -14.33
CA LYS A 7 1.42 1.11 -13.33
C LYS A 7 2.50 0.02 -13.35
N ALA A 8 2.96 -0.42 -14.52
CA ALA A 8 3.99 -1.44 -14.66
C ALA A 8 5.34 -0.98 -14.08
N GLU A 9 5.72 0.29 -14.31
CA GLU A 9 6.90 0.91 -13.70
C GLU A 9 6.82 0.89 -12.17
N LEU A 10 5.68 1.32 -11.61
CA LEU A 10 5.46 1.33 -10.17
C LEU A 10 5.51 -0.07 -9.55
N VAL A 11 4.93 -1.07 -10.22
CA VAL A 11 5.03 -2.47 -9.80
C VAL A 11 6.47 -2.94 -9.83
N SER A 12 7.21 -2.61 -10.88
CA SER A 12 8.62 -3.00 -11.02
C SER A 12 9.48 -2.36 -9.95
N GLU A 13 9.26 -1.09 -9.63
CA GLU A 13 10.01 -0.40 -8.59
C GLU A 13 9.69 -0.92 -7.19
N ALA A 14 8.43 -1.22 -6.90
CA ALA A 14 8.06 -1.88 -5.64
C ALA A 14 8.73 -3.25 -5.49
N ARG A 15 8.82 -4.04 -6.58
CA ARG A 15 9.55 -5.32 -6.58
C ARG A 15 11.03 -5.12 -6.27
N ARG A 16 11.68 -4.18 -6.93
CA ARG A 16 13.09 -3.84 -6.65
C ARG A 16 13.28 -3.37 -5.21
N ALA A 17 12.35 -2.57 -4.69
CA ALA A 17 12.40 -2.11 -3.30
C ALA A 17 12.38 -3.28 -2.31
N VAL A 18 11.51 -4.28 -2.53
CA VAL A 18 11.53 -5.51 -1.70
C VAL A 18 12.87 -6.23 -1.82
N LEU A 19 13.38 -6.41 -3.04
CA LEU A 19 14.66 -7.10 -3.27
C LEU A 19 15.89 -6.35 -2.72
N ARG A 20 15.82 -5.02 -2.60
CA ARG A 20 16.85 -4.23 -1.90
C ARG A 20 16.85 -4.50 -0.40
N ILE A 21 15.69 -4.83 0.18
CA ILE A 21 15.54 -5.13 1.61
C ILE A 21 15.91 -6.58 1.90
N ASP A 22 15.37 -7.51 1.11
CA ASP A 22 15.67 -8.93 1.19
C ASP A 22 15.79 -9.52 -0.23
N PRO A 23 17.02 -9.76 -0.71
CA PRO A 23 17.26 -10.34 -2.04
C PRO A 23 16.75 -11.78 -2.20
N SER A 24 16.48 -12.50 -1.11
CA SER A 24 16.00 -13.89 -1.14
C SER A 24 14.49 -13.98 -1.38
N GLU A 25 13.77 -12.87 -1.19
CA GLU A 25 12.32 -12.84 -1.34
C GLU A 25 11.88 -12.91 -2.79
N ARG A 26 10.64 -13.36 -2.98
CA ARG A 26 10.00 -13.45 -4.29
C ARG A 26 8.68 -12.68 -4.27
N PRO A 27 8.65 -11.40 -4.64
CA PRO A 27 7.40 -10.65 -4.70
C PRO A 27 6.47 -11.29 -5.73
N ARG A 28 5.33 -11.85 -5.31
CA ARG A 28 4.37 -12.50 -6.21
C ARG A 28 3.26 -11.55 -6.63
N LEU A 29 2.88 -10.65 -5.74
CA LEU A 29 1.77 -9.73 -5.95
C LEU A 29 2.15 -8.36 -5.40
N ILE A 30 1.86 -7.32 -6.17
CA ILE A 30 2.00 -5.92 -5.75
C ILE A 30 0.62 -5.27 -5.86
N VAL A 31 0.10 -4.75 -4.76
CA VAL A 31 -1.07 -3.87 -4.75
C VAL A 31 -0.59 -2.44 -4.60
N ILE A 32 -1.01 -1.57 -5.50
CA ILE A 32 -0.71 -0.14 -5.44
C ILE A 32 -1.96 0.59 -4.94
N GLY A 33 -1.78 1.38 -3.89
CA GLY A 33 -2.79 2.27 -3.36
C GLY A 33 -2.26 3.67 -3.10
N THR A 34 -3.17 4.58 -2.82
CA THR A 34 -2.88 5.94 -2.36
C THR A 34 -3.43 6.08 -0.96
N GLY A 35 -2.63 6.57 -0.01
CA GLY A 35 -3.08 6.69 1.36
C GLY A 35 -3.34 8.12 1.77
N GLU A 36 -4.23 8.28 2.74
CA GLU A 36 -4.32 9.49 3.55
C GLU A 36 -3.32 9.37 4.70
N THR A 37 -2.66 10.47 5.03
CA THR A 37 -1.83 10.55 6.22
C THR A 37 -2.75 10.45 7.46
N SER A 38 -2.38 9.58 8.39
CA SER A 38 -2.91 9.37 9.75
C SER A 38 -4.01 10.32 10.28
N PRO A 39 -5.11 9.81 10.89
CA PRO A 39 -6.20 10.63 11.46
C PRO A 39 -5.80 11.58 12.60
N TYR A 40 -4.55 11.55 13.06
CA TYR A 40 -4.03 12.54 14.02
C TYR A 40 -3.64 13.88 13.39
N LEU A 41 -3.55 13.95 12.05
CA LEU A 41 -3.32 15.20 11.31
C LEU A 41 -4.63 15.93 10.94
N ASP A 42 -5.75 15.20 10.87
CA ASP A 42 -7.07 15.77 10.54
C ASP A 42 -7.54 16.78 11.59
N TYR A 43 -7.06 16.68 12.84
CA TYR A 43 -7.47 17.58 13.92
C TYR A 43 -6.80 18.96 13.86
N PHE A 44 -5.70 19.13 13.11
CA PHE A 44 -4.91 20.37 13.11
C PHE A 44 -4.97 21.19 11.81
N PHE A 45 -5.35 20.61 10.66
CA PHE A 45 -5.23 21.31 9.37
C PHE A 45 -6.44 21.10 8.45
N LEU A 46 -7.53 21.82 8.73
CA LEU A 46 -8.80 21.75 7.98
C LEU A 46 -8.82 22.49 6.64
N LEU A 47 -7.70 23.03 6.13
CA LEU A 47 -7.70 23.91 4.95
C LEU A 47 -6.67 23.59 3.83
N THR A 48 -5.75 22.64 4.03
CA THR A 48 -4.68 22.34 3.03
C THR A 48 -4.80 20.94 2.39
N PHE A 49 -5.88 20.22 2.70
CA PHE A 49 -5.94 18.74 2.64
C PHE A 49 -6.16 18.13 1.25
N THR A 50 -6.42 18.90 0.20
CA THR A 50 -6.68 18.32 -1.13
C THR A 50 -5.44 17.94 -1.91
N ILE A 51 -4.24 18.42 -1.54
CA ILE A 51 -3.01 18.24 -2.33
C ILE A 51 -2.12 17.10 -1.79
N GLU A 52 -2.02 16.92 -0.46
CA GLU A 52 -1.15 15.88 0.13
C GLU A 52 -1.69 14.44 -0.01
N VAL A 53 -3.00 14.28 -0.15
CA VAL A 53 -3.67 12.96 -0.29
C VAL A 53 -3.25 12.23 -1.58
N PHE A 54 -2.61 12.93 -2.52
CA PHE A 54 -2.17 12.38 -3.80
C PHE A 54 -0.65 12.25 -3.97
N THR A 55 0.16 12.67 -3.00
CA THR A 55 1.63 12.66 -3.14
C THR A 55 2.26 11.33 -2.71
N HIS A 56 1.66 10.62 -1.76
CA HIS A 56 2.21 9.37 -1.22
C HIS A 56 1.50 8.13 -1.78
N GLY A 57 2.26 7.28 -2.47
CA GLY A 57 1.87 5.94 -2.88
C GLY A 57 2.19 4.91 -1.80
N TYR A 58 1.28 3.97 -1.59
CA TYR A 58 1.49 2.78 -0.78
C TYR A 58 1.58 1.56 -1.68
N TYR A 59 2.49 0.66 -1.36
CA TYR A 59 2.75 -0.56 -2.10
C TYR A 59 2.68 -1.73 -1.13
N LEU A 60 1.74 -2.63 -1.34
CA LEU A 60 1.61 -3.86 -0.57
C LEU A 60 2.18 -4.98 -1.42
N ALA A 61 3.35 -5.48 -1.03
CA ALA A 61 4.00 -6.57 -1.72
C ALA A 61 3.84 -7.86 -0.93
N VAL A 62 3.17 -8.84 -1.53
CA VAL A 62 3.09 -10.20 -0.99
C VAL A 62 4.21 -11.00 -1.61
N THR A 63 5.05 -11.57 -0.76
CA THR A 63 6.11 -12.49 -1.16
C THR A 63 5.77 -13.91 -0.73
N ASP A 64 6.71 -14.84 -0.89
CA ASP A 64 6.51 -16.24 -0.49
C ASP A 64 6.44 -16.38 1.04
N ARG A 65 7.08 -15.48 1.81
CA ARG A 65 7.15 -15.57 3.28
C ARG A 65 6.59 -14.38 4.03
N SER A 66 6.42 -13.22 3.39
CA SER A 66 6.10 -11.97 4.08
C SER A 66 5.20 -11.05 3.25
N VAL A 67 4.57 -10.12 3.95
CA VAL A 67 3.89 -8.96 3.37
C VAL A 67 4.68 -7.71 3.74
N TYR A 68 5.18 -7.03 2.72
CA TYR A 68 5.84 -5.74 2.85
C TYR A 68 4.84 -4.63 2.60
N VAL A 69 4.76 -3.69 3.54
CA VAL A 69 4.04 -2.44 3.39
C VAL A 69 5.08 -1.36 3.15
N LEU A 70 5.15 -0.87 1.91
CA LEU A 70 6.05 0.20 1.52
C LEU A 70 5.28 1.49 1.29
N ARG A 71 5.92 2.62 1.58
CA ARG A 71 5.43 3.96 1.27
C ARG A 71 6.47 4.69 0.41
N GLY A 72 5.98 5.52 -0.48
CA GLY A 72 6.82 6.18 -1.46
C GLY A 72 6.15 7.37 -2.11
N SER A 73 6.88 8.09 -2.94
CA SER A 73 6.30 9.18 -3.74
C SER A 73 5.59 8.60 -4.95
N ARG A 74 4.35 9.01 -5.18
CA ARG A 74 3.58 8.61 -6.37
C ARG A 74 4.08 9.31 -7.63
N THR A 75 4.64 10.52 -7.50
CA THR A 75 5.12 11.32 -8.63
C THR A 75 6.46 10.78 -9.14
N THR A 76 7.40 10.47 -8.25
CA THR A 76 8.68 9.85 -8.65
C THR A 76 8.52 8.34 -8.86
N GLY A 77 7.60 7.71 -8.14
CA GLY A 77 7.32 6.28 -8.19
C GLY A 77 8.20 5.44 -7.27
N GLU A 78 9.03 6.09 -6.47
CA GLU A 78 10.01 5.42 -5.62
C GLU A 78 9.36 4.90 -4.34
N ALA A 79 9.38 3.57 -4.14
CA ALA A 79 9.04 2.94 -2.88
C ALA A 79 10.28 2.96 -1.96
N LYS A 80 10.39 4.02 -1.14
CA LYS A 80 11.59 4.31 -0.32
C LYS A 80 11.45 3.90 1.13
N GLU A 81 10.25 4.01 1.70
CA GLU A 81 10.03 3.83 3.13
C GLU A 81 9.39 2.46 3.40
N VAL A 82 10.02 1.65 4.25
CA VAL A 82 9.45 0.39 4.73
C VAL A 82 8.61 0.69 5.96
N MET A 83 7.29 0.59 5.82
CA MET A 83 6.36 0.88 6.92
C MET A 83 6.13 -0.33 7.83
N ALA A 84 6.15 -1.52 7.24
CA ALA A 84 6.09 -2.78 7.98
C ALA A 84 6.57 -3.93 7.10
N VAL A 85 7.16 -4.94 7.74
CA VAL A 85 7.34 -6.28 7.18
C VAL A 85 6.66 -7.23 8.13
N VAL A 86 5.67 -7.97 7.64
CA VAL A 86 4.86 -8.88 8.44
C VAL A 86 4.99 -10.29 7.86
N PRO A 87 5.37 -11.31 8.64
CA PRO A 87 5.36 -12.69 8.17
C PRO A 87 3.99 -13.05 7.60
N LEU A 88 3.95 -13.78 6.49
CA LEU A 88 2.71 -14.08 5.76
C LEU A 88 1.70 -14.81 6.65
N GLU A 89 2.18 -15.71 7.50
CA GLU A 89 1.38 -16.44 8.49
C GLU A 89 0.66 -15.53 9.50
N GLN A 90 1.20 -14.33 9.75
CA GLN A 90 0.64 -13.34 10.67
C GLN A 90 -0.12 -12.22 9.94
N ALA A 91 -0.09 -12.23 8.61
CA ALA A 91 -0.56 -11.12 7.78
C ALA A 91 -2.10 -11.03 7.73
N GLY A 92 -2.84 -12.07 8.10
CA GLY A 92 -4.29 -11.98 8.31
C GLY A 92 -4.69 -10.90 9.32
N SER A 93 -3.83 -10.62 10.31
CA SER A 93 -4.06 -9.58 11.32
C SER A 93 -3.73 -8.15 10.84
N LEU A 94 -3.05 -8.02 9.69
CA LEU A 94 -2.62 -6.75 9.10
C LEU A 94 -3.80 -5.95 8.58
N VAL A 95 -4.82 -6.60 8.04
CA VAL A 95 -6.02 -5.93 7.49
C VAL A 95 -7.07 -5.78 8.57
N ALA A 96 -7.28 -4.54 9.02
CA ALA A 96 -8.29 -4.23 10.03
C ALA A 96 -9.70 -4.12 9.44
N LYS A 97 -9.82 -3.59 8.21
CA LYS A 97 -11.11 -3.41 7.52
C LYS A 97 -10.90 -3.25 6.02
N VAL A 98 -11.89 -3.68 5.24
CA VAL A 98 -12.00 -3.41 3.80
C VAL A 98 -13.37 -2.82 3.52
N ARG A 99 -13.43 -1.76 2.72
CA ARG A 99 -14.66 -1.21 2.14
C ARG A 99 -14.52 -1.16 0.64
N ARG A 100 -15.40 -1.88 -0.06
CA ARG A 100 -15.47 -1.84 -1.52
C ARG A 100 -16.32 -0.65 -1.94
N GLY A 101 -15.84 0.12 -2.90
CA GLY A 101 -16.55 1.28 -3.45
C GLY A 101 -16.61 1.21 -4.97
N ARG A 102 -17.38 2.13 -5.58
CA ARG A 102 -17.60 2.16 -7.03
C ARG A 102 -16.38 2.67 -7.80
N ALA A 103 -15.67 3.66 -7.26
CA ALA A 103 -14.45 4.22 -7.88
C ALA A 103 -13.17 3.78 -7.17
N TRP A 104 -13.23 3.67 -5.84
CA TRP A 104 -12.10 3.32 -4.98
C TRP A 104 -12.54 2.30 -3.93
N ASN A 105 -11.64 1.38 -3.62
CA ASN A 105 -11.73 0.50 -2.46
C ASN A 105 -10.88 1.13 -1.36
N THR A 106 -11.34 1.05 -0.11
CA THR A 106 -10.58 1.53 1.04
C THR A 106 -10.17 0.35 1.90
N LEU A 107 -8.89 0.27 2.19
CA LEU A 107 -8.24 -0.71 3.04
C LEU A 107 -7.71 0.00 4.28
N TRP A 108 -7.98 -0.55 5.46
CA TRP A 108 -7.39 -0.07 6.70
C TRP A 108 -6.40 -1.10 7.20
N LEU A 109 -5.13 -0.73 7.28
CA LEU A 109 -4.04 -1.56 7.76
C LEU A 109 -3.76 -1.27 9.22
N ARG A 110 -3.56 -2.32 10.02
CA ARG A 110 -3.05 -2.24 11.39
C ARG A 110 -1.59 -2.65 11.35
N LEU A 111 -0.70 -1.66 11.37
CA LEU A 111 0.74 -1.91 11.35
C LEU A 111 1.24 -2.20 12.77
N PRO A 112 2.11 -3.21 12.97
CA PRO A 112 2.56 -3.61 14.31
C PRO A 112 3.34 -2.50 15.04
N GLN A 113 4.07 -1.67 14.30
CA GLN A 113 4.94 -0.63 14.84
C GLN A 113 4.24 0.73 15.02
N ARG A 114 2.97 0.86 14.63
CA ARG A 114 2.27 2.16 14.58
C ARG A 114 0.97 2.13 15.38
N ARG A 115 0.78 3.12 16.26
CA ARG A 115 -0.51 3.33 16.94
C ARG A 115 -1.51 3.94 15.97
N GLY A 116 -2.52 3.15 15.59
CA GLY A 116 -3.60 3.58 14.69
C GLY A 116 -3.69 2.74 13.41
N ARG A 117 -4.68 3.07 12.58
CA ARG A 117 -4.90 2.38 11.30
C ARG A 117 -4.39 3.26 10.16
N VAL A 118 -3.69 2.67 9.21
CA VAL A 118 -3.28 3.32 7.96
C VAL A 118 -4.36 3.10 6.91
N ARG A 119 -4.90 4.19 6.36
CA ARG A 119 -5.90 4.11 5.29
C ARG A 119 -5.20 4.09 3.93
N VAL A 120 -5.49 3.07 3.14
CA VAL A 120 -4.98 2.89 1.77
C VAL A 120 -6.17 2.77 0.83
N ASN A 121 -6.29 3.69 -0.13
CA ASN A 121 -7.29 3.66 -1.18
C ASN A 121 -6.70 2.96 -2.42
N VAL A 122 -7.37 1.92 -2.90
CA VAL A 122 -7.00 1.15 -4.08
C VAL A 122 -7.99 1.45 -5.19
N SER A 123 -7.51 1.84 -6.37
CA SER A 123 -8.39 2.16 -7.50
C SER A 123 -9.17 0.92 -7.96
N LEU A 124 -10.31 1.14 -8.62
CA LEU A 124 -11.08 0.04 -9.22
C LEU A 124 -10.24 -0.81 -10.19
N HIS A 125 -9.31 -0.20 -10.94
CA HIS A 125 -8.41 -0.91 -11.86
C HIS A 125 -7.37 -1.81 -11.18
N SER A 126 -7.14 -1.61 -9.88
CA SER A 126 -6.27 -2.47 -9.06
C SER A 126 -7.07 -3.39 -8.13
N ARG A 127 -8.39 -3.49 -8.34
CA ARG A 127 -9.28 -4.34 -7.54
C ARG A 127 -8.96 -5.84 -7.68
N PRO A 128 -8.66 -6.39 -8.87
CA PRO A 128 -8.26 -7.79 -8.98
C PRO A 128 -7.03 -8.13 -8.13
N GLU A 129 -6.06 -7.21 -8.06
CA GLU A 129 -4.88 -7.35 -7.21
C GLU A 129 -5.22 -7.26 -5.73
N LEU A 130 -6.13 -6.35 -5.34
CA LEU A 130 -6.64 -6.29 -3.96
C LEU A 130 -7.37 -7.57 -3.57
N ASP A 131 -8.23 -8.11 -4.43
CA ASP A 131 -8.96 -9.33 -4.13
C ASP A 131 -8.02 -10.54 -4.02
N ARG A 132 -7.00 -10.63 -4.88
CA ARG A 132 -5.92 -11.64 -4.76
C ARG A 132 -5.07 -11.46 -3.51
N PHE A 133 -4.85 -10.21 -3.09
CA PHE A 133 -4.13 -9.91 -1.86
C PHE A 133 -4.90 -10.42 -0.66
N LEU A 134 -6.18 -10.08 -0.55
CA LEU A 134 -7.04 -10.53 0.55
C LEU A 134 -7.22 -12.05 0.59
N ALA A 135 -7.18 -12.73 -0.56
CA ALA A 135 -7.25 -14.19 -0.63
C ALA A 135 -5.96 -14.91 -0.20
N ARG A 136 -4.83 -14.19 -0.06
CA ARG A 136 -3.53 -14.75 0.36
C ARG A 136 -3.15 -14.45 1.80
N LEU A 137 -3.93 -13.60 2.48
CA LEU A 137 -3.76 -13.28 3.90
C LEU A 137 -4.59 -14.25 4.74
#